data_AF-A0A7W8FF88-F1
#
_entry.id   AF-A0A7W8FF88-F1
#
_cell.length_a   1.000
_cell.length_b   1.000
_cell.length_c   1.000
_cell.angle_alpha   90.00
_cell.angle_beta   90.00
_cell.angle_gamma   90.00
#
_symmetry.space_group_name_H-M   'P 1'
#
loop_
_entity.id
_entity.type
_entity.pdbx_description
1 polymer ?
#
loop_
_entity_poly.entity_id
_entity_poly.type
_entity_poly.pdbx_seq_one_letter_code
_entity_poly.pdbx_strand_id
1 'polypeptide(L)' 'MTTVTCYLIFRWYYGPESSDKALDAWAFEHGVQIEFTRSGKPTDNGHIDNFNEKFRDECLKQNAFLSLPDARRTVEAKNR' A
#
# COMPACT_ATOMS: atom_id res chain seq x y z
N MET A 1 -27.43 -15.89 15.13
CA MET A 1 -26.25 -15.31 15.79
C MET A 1 -25.19 -15.10 14.71
N THR A 2 -25.17 -13.93 14.10
CA THR A 2 -24.23 -13.61 13.03
C THR A 2 -22.94 -13.18 13.70
N THR A 3 -21.98 -14.09 13.80
CA THR A 3 -20.61 -13.74 14.17
C THR A 3 -20.09 -12.81 13.09
N VAL A 4 -20.05 -11.50 13.36
CA VAL A 4 -19.27 -10.56 12.55
C VAL A 4 -17.83 -10.83 12.93
N THR A 5 -17.23 -11.84 12.30
CA THR A 5 -15.79 -12.04 12.39
C THR A 5 -15.16 -10.87 11.65
N CYS A 6 -14.60 -9.93 12.41
CA CYS A 6 -13.89 -8.78 11.88
C CYS A 6 -12.54 -9.29 11.34
N TYR A 7 -12.55 -9.86 10.13
CA TYR A 7 -11.31 -10.20 9.44
C TYR A 7 -10.66 -8.90 9.00
N LEU A 8 -9.37 -8.75 9.29
CA LEU A 8 -8.56 -7.64 8.80
C LEU A 8 -8.62 -7.66 7.26
N ILE A 9 -9.16 -6.61 6.65
CA ILE A 9 -9.27 -6.49 5.19
C ILE A 9 -8.08 -5.64 4.71
N PHE A 10 -7.21 -6.25 3.90
CA PHE A 10 -6.15 -5.52 3.22
C PHE A 10 -6.56 -5.24 1.77
N ARG A 11 -6.55 -3.97 1.39
CA ARG A 11 -6.76 -3.56 0.00
C ARG A 11 -5.44 -3.67 -0.77
N TRP A 12 -5.43 -4.42 -1.86
CA TRP A 12 -4.25 -4.61 -2.69
C TRP A 12 -4.47 -4.12 -4.12
N TYR A 13 -3.46 -3.49 -4.71
CA TYR A 13 -3.54 -3.00 -6.08
C TYR A 13 -3.36 -4.16 -7.08
N TYR A 14 -4.24 -4.24 -8.09
CA TYR A 14 -4.12 -5.23 -9.16
C TYR A 14 -3.25 -4.69 -10.31
N GLY A 15 -1.94 -4.94 -10.24
CA GLY A 15 -0.99 -4.85 -11.37
C GLY A 15 -0.68 -6.22 -12.00
N PRO A 16 -0.09 -6.28 -13.20
CA PRO A 16 0.26 -7.55 -13.85
C PRO A 16 1.23 -8.44 -13.04
N GLU A 17 1.97 -7.84 -12.12
CA GLU A 17 2.95 -8.48 -11.23
C GLU A 17 2.34 -8.91 -9.87
N SER A 18 1.09 -8.54 -9.59
CA SER A 18 0.61 -8.34 -8.21
C SER A 18 -0.13 -9.53 -7.58
N SER A 19 -0.39 -10.60 -8.34
CA SER A 19 -0.99 -11.85 -7.88
C SER A 19 0.10 -12.89 -7.59
N ASP A 20 0.77 -12.74 -6.45
CA ASP A 20 1.78 -13.68 -5.98
C ASP A 20 1.16 -14.74 -5.05
N LYS A 21 1.43 -16.02 -5.32
CA LYS A 21 1.00 -17.16 -4.50
C LYS A 21 1.51 -17.07 -3.06
N ALA A 22 2.64 -16.40 -2.84
CA ALA A 22 3.17 -16.17 -1.50
C ALA A 22 2.25 -15.26 -0.66
N LEU A 23 1.64 -14.25 -1.30
CA LEU A 23 0.72 -13.34 -0.63
C LEU A 23 -0.59 -14.05 -0.25
N ASP A 24 -1.12 -14.88 -1.14
CA ASP A 24 -2.31 -15.70 -0.87
C ASP A 24 -2.06 -16.69 0.27
N ALA A 25 -0.90 -17.35 0.28
CA ALA A 25 -0.51 -18.28 1.35
C ALA A 25 -0.41 -17.57 2.71
N TRP A 26 0.27 -16.40 2.75
CA TRP A 26 0.37 -15.61 3.97
C TRP A 26 -1.01 -15.17 4.48
N ALA A 27 -1.88 -14.70 3.60
CA ALA A 27 -3.22 -14.27 3.99
C ALA A 27 -4.07 -15.42 4.54
N PHE A 28 -3.97 -16.60 3.91
CA PHE A 28 -4.64 -17.81 4.40
C PHE A 28 -4.16 -18.20 5.80
N GLU A 29 -2.84 -18.25 6.02
CA GLU A 29 -2.25 -18.58 7.33
C GLU A 29 -2.69 -17.62 8.44
N HIS A 30 -2.93 -16.35 8.12
CA HIS A 30 -3.26 -15.31 9.09
C HIS A 30 -4.77 -15.00 9.17
N GLY A 31 -5.61 -15.72 8.42
CA GLY A 31 -7.05 -15.47 8.37
C GLY A 31 -7.40 -14.07 7.83
N VAL A 32 -6.56 -13.51 6.97
CA VAL A 32 -6.72 -12.19 6.36
C VAL A 32 -7.47 -12.32 5.05
N GLN A 33 -8.41 -11.41 4.78
CA GLN A 33 -9.04 -11.30 3.47
C GLN A 33 -8.37 -10.19 2.65
N ILE A 34 -7.91 -10.54 1.45
CA ILE A 34 -7.37 -9.58 0.49
C ILE A 34 -8.50 -9.12 -0.43
N GLU A 35 -8.75 -7.82 -0.47
CA GLU A 35 -9.66 -7.22 -1.44
C GLU A 35 -8.85 -6.49 -2.52
N PHE A 36 -8.85 -7.02 -3.74
CA PHE A 36 -8.20 -6.36 -4.86
C PHE A 36 -8.98 -5.12 -5.30
N THR A 37 -8.27 -4.04 -5.62
CA THR A 37 -8.86 -2.86 -6.26
C THR A 37 -9.47 -3.26 -7.60
N ARG A 38 -10.71 -2.83 -7.86
CA ARG A 38 -11.39 -3.16 -9.10
C ARG A 38 -10.79 -2.35 -10.24
N SER A 39 -10.40 -3.02 -11.32
CA SER A 39 -9.92 -2.34 -12.53
C SER A 39 -10.97 -1.33 -13.01
N GLY A 40 -10.57 -0.07 -13.20
CA GLY A 40 -11.45 1.01 -13.68
C GLY A 40 -12.22 1.79 -12.61
N LYS A 41 -12.02 1.54 -11.30
CA LYS A 41 -12.56 2.38 -10.21
C LYS A 41 -11.46 3.16 -9.48
N PRO A 42 -11.05 4.34 -10.00
CA PRO A 42 -9.97 5.14 -9.40
C PRO A 42 -10.30 5.67 -7.99
N THR A 43 -11.57 5.64 -7.56
CA THR A 43 -11.96 6.13 -6.24
C THR A 43 -11.70 5.14 -5.10
N ASP A 44 -11.54 3.83 -5.38
CA ASP A 44 -11.35 2.81 -4.34
C ASP A 44 -9.97 2.93 -3.65
N ASN A 45 -9.02 3.60 -4.31
CA ASN A 45 -7.65 3.82 -3.82
C ASN A 45 -7.28 5.31 -3.66
N GLY A 46 -8.25 6.23 -3.77
CA GLY A 46 -7.98 7.65 -3.90
C GLY A 46 -7.15 8.26 -2.76
N HIS A 47 -7.27 7.74 -1.54
CA HIS A 47 -6.41 8.15 -0.42
C HIS A 47 -4.94 7.78 -0.65
N ILE A 48 -4.67 6.53 -1.06
CA ILE A 48 -3.32 6.03 -1.32
C ILE A 48 -2.74 6.71 -2.56
N ASP A 49 -3.55 6.92 -3.60
CA ASP A 49 -3.12 7.61 -4.82
C ASP A 49 -2.72 9.06 -4.51
N ASN A 50 -3.55 9.79 -3.75
CA ASN A 50 -3.24 11.16 -3.31
C ASN A 50 -2.02 11.21 -2.39
N PHE A 51 -1.85 10.24 -1.48
CA PHE A 51 -0.64 10.14 -0.67
C PHE A 51 0.61 9.93 -1.53
N ASN A 52 0.55 8.98 -2.47
CA ASN A 52 1.67 8.66 -3.35
C ASN A 52 2.04 9.83 -4.28
N GLU A 53 1.05 10.56 -4.78
CA GLU A 53 1.25 11.76 -5.58
C GLU A 53 1.95 12.86 -4.76
N LYS A 54 1.39 13.22 -3.60
CA LYS A 54 1.99 14.22 -2.72
C LYS A 54 3.39 13.83 -2.27
N PHE A 55 3.59 12.59 -1.86
CA PHE A 55 4.90 12.11 -1.45
C PHE A 55 5.92 12.18 -2.59
N ARG A 56 5.51 11.86 -3.82
CA ARG A 56 6.37 12.01 -4.99
C ARG A 56 6.76 13.47 -5.22
N ASP A 57 5.82 14.39 -5.11
CA ASP A 57 6.03 15.80 -5.45
C ASP A 57 6.77 16.58 -4.37
N GLU A 58 6.48 16.29 -3.09
CA GLU A 58 6.99 17.03 -1.94
C GLU A 58 8.24 16.39 -1.30
N CYS A 59 8.47 15.10 -1.56
CA CYS A 59 9.65 14.38 -1.08
C CYS A 59 10.53 13.93 -2.24
N LEU A 60 10.08 13.00 -3.08
CA LEU A 60 10.97 12.34 -4.02
C LEU A 60 11.53 13.26 -5.11
N LYS A 61 10.72 14.18 -5.65
CA LYS A 61 11.17 15.13 -6.68
C LYS A 61 12.07 16.24 -6.12
N GLN A 62 11.96 16.57 -4.83
CA GLN A 62 12.70 17.68 -4.22
C GLN A 62 14.05 17.27 -3.61
N ASN A 63 14.32 15.96 -3.51
CA ASN A 63 15.48 15.45 -2.79
C ASN A 63 16.31 14.52 -3.69
N ALA A 64 17.62 14.73 -3.70
CA ALA A 64 18.57 13.75 -4.21
C ALA A 64 19.12 12.95 -3.02
N PHE A 65 19.04 11.63 -3.08
CA PHE A 65 19.50 10.76 -2.01
C PHE A 65 20.89 10.23 -2.34
N LEU A 66 21.81 10.33 -1.38
CA LEU A 66 23.18 9.85 -1.55
C LEU A 66 23.34 8.39 -1.11
N SER A 67 22.40 7.87 -0.33
CA SER A 67 22.38 6.48 0.16
C SER A 67 21.01 6.07 0.69
N LEU A 68 20.77 4.76 0.90
CA LEU A 68 19.55 4.27 1.54
C LEU A 68 19.33 4.82 2.96
N PRO A 69 20.35 4.89 3.85
CA PRO A 69 20.18 5.51 5.16
C PRO A 69 19.76 6.99 5.10
N ASP A 70 20.31 7.73 4.14
CA ASP A 70 19.98 9.15 3.90
C ASP A 70 18.53 9.32 3.43
N ALA A 71 18.10 8.48 2.47
CA ALA A 71 16.71 8.42 2.05
C ALA A 71 15.76 8.11 3.23
N ARG A 72 16.10 7.10 4.05
CA ARG A 72 15.26 6.72 5.20
C ARG A 72 15.08 7.87 6.20
N ARG A 73 16.17 8.54 6.58
CA ARG A 73 16.09 9.70 7.51
C ARG A 73 15.23 10.82 6.94
N THR A 74 15.40 11.12 5.65
CA THR A 74 14.66 12.19 4.97
C THR A 74 13.16 11.88 4.90
N VAL A 75 12.80 10.64 4.61
CA VAL A 75 11.40 10.19 4.57
C VAL A 75 10.78 10.18 5.98
N GLU A 76 11.49 9.67 6.98
CA GLU A 76 11.02 9.66 8.38
C GLU A 76 10.81 11.07 8.94
N ALA A 77 11.65 12.03 8.56
CA ALA A 77 11.48 13.42 8.95
C ALA A 77 10.25 14.08 8.31
N LYS A 78 9.82 13.61 7.13
CA LYS A 78 8.68 14.12 6.36
C LYS A 78 7.35 13.41 6.67
N ASN A 79 7.39 12.18 7.19
CA ASN A 79 6.22 11.40 7.60
C ASN A 79 5.70 11.77 9.01
N ARG A 80 5.71 13.06 9.37
CA ARG A 80 5.16 13.57 10.65
C ARG A 80 3.80 14.21 10.46
#